data_AF-A0A2G9XLJ5-F1
#
_entry.id   AF-A0A2G9XLJ5-F1
#
_cell.length_a   1.000
_cell.length_b   1.000
_cell.length_c   1.000
_cell.angle_alpha   90.00
_cell.angle_beta   90.00
_cell.angle_gamma   90.00
#
_symmetry.space_group_name_H-M   'P 1'
#
loop_
_entity.id
_entity.type
_entity.pdbx_description
1 polymer ?
#
loop_
_entity_poly.entity_id
_entity_poly.type
_entity_poly.pdbx_seq_one_letter_code
_entity_poly.pdbx_strand_id
1 'polypeptide(L)' 'MVSILSVVILLGVLIFVHELGHFLAAKLAGVGVLKFSLGFGPR' A
#
# COMPACT_ATOMS: atom_id res chain seq x y z
N MET A 1 11.19 -23.51 -6.67
CA MET A 1 10.52 -22.90 -7.83
C MET A 1 9.67 -21.75 -7.31
N VAL A 2 9.95 -20.50 -7.68
CA VAL A 2 9.08 -19.38 -7.29
C VAL A 2 7.90 -19.36 -8.25
N SER A 3 6.69 -19.52 -7.73
CA SER A 3 5.48 -19.49 -8.55
C SER A 3 5.07 -18.05 -8.80
N ILE A 4 4.49 -17.77 -9.98
CA ILE A 4 3.91 -16.46 -10.30
C ILE A 4 2.92 -16.04 -9.21
N LEU A 5 2.14 -16.99 -8.69
CA LEU A 5 1.22 -16.76 -7.57
C LEU A 5 1.94 -16.26 -6.31
N SER A 6 3.10 -16.81 -5.98
CA SER A 6 3.90 -16.38 -4.83
C SER A 6 4.41 -14.95 -4.99
N VAL A 7 4.78 -14.54 -6.21
CA VAL A 7 5.21 -13.17 -6.50
C VAL A 7 4.06 -12.18 -6.36
N VAL A 8 2.89 -12.51 -6.89
CA VAL A 8 1.70 -11.65 -6.81
C VAL A 8 1.27 -11.44 -5.36
N ILE A 9 1.25 -12.50 -4.54
CA ILE A 9 0.89 -12.40 -3.12
C ILE A 9 1.92 -11.56 -2.38
N LEU A 10 3.22 -11.82 -2.58
CA LEU A 10 4.29 -11.08 -1.90
C LEU A 10 4.23 -9.59 -2.24
N LEU A 11 4.13 -9.24 -3.53
CA LEU A 11 4.04 -7.85 -3.96
C LEU A 11 2.74 -7.19 -3.47
N GLY A 12 1.61 -7.90 -3.49
CA GLY A 12 0.35 -7.38 -2.98
C GLY A 12 0.43 -7.02 -1.49
N VAL A 13 0.99 -7.91 -0.67
CA VAL A 13 1.20 -7.65 0.76
C VAL A 13 2.20 -6.51 0.98
N LEU A 14 3.30 -6.50 0.24
CA LEU A 14 4.33 -5.46 0.36
C LEU A 14 3.76 -4.06 0.04
N ILE A 15 3.02 -3.93 -1.06
CA ILE A 15 2.40 -2.67 -1.48
C ILE A 15 1.35 -2.23 -0.45
N PHE A 16 0.52 -3.16 0.03
CA PHE A 16 -0.48 -2.86 1.06
C PHE A 16 0.17 -2.29 2.33
N VAL A 17 1.19 -2.96 2.86
CA VAL A 17 1.89 -2.51 4.07
C VAL A 17 2.60 -1.17 3.82
N HIS A 18 3.16 -0.96 2.64
CA HIS A 18 3.80 0.31 2.26
C HIS A 18 2.81 1.48 2.28
N GLU A 19 1.67 1.36 1.61
CA GLU A 19 0.67 2.42 1.57
C GLU A 19 -0.01 2.62 2.93
N LEU A 20 -0.24 1.53 3.68
CA LEU A 20 -0.71 1.62 5.07
C LEU A 20 0.25 2.46 5.93
N GLY A 21 1.56 2.27 5.76
CA GLY A 21 2.58 3.07 6.43
C GLY A 21 2.45 4.57 6.14
N HIS A 22 2.27 4.94 4.87
CA HIS A 22 2.03 6.34 4.48
C HIS A 22 0.76 6.90 5.09
N PHE A 23 -0.33 6.13 5.09
CA PHE A 23 -1.60 6.53 5.70
C PHE A 23 -1.46 6.80 7.20
N LEU A 24 -0.80 5.89 7.92
CA LEU A 24 -0.56 6.05 9.35
C LEU A 24 0.37 7.24 9.63
N ALA A 25 1.44 7.41 8.85
CA ALA A 25 2.34 8.54 8.98
C ALA A 25 1.62 9.88 8.74
N ALA A 26 0.79 9.97 7.70
CA ALA A 26 -0.03 11.16 7.42
C ALA A 26 -1.01 11.45 8.57
N LYS A 27 -1.69 10.41 9.09
CA LYS A 27 -2.61 10.54 10.23
C LYS A 27 -1.90 11.02 11.49
N LEU A 28 -0.71 10.49 11.78
CA LEU A 28 0.10 10.89 12.93
C LEU A 28 0.64 12.32 12.79
N ALA A 29 0.94 12.75 11.56
CA ALA A 29 1.35 14.11 11.24
C ALA A 29 0.18 15.12 11.20
N GLY A 30 -1.05 14.68 11.45
CA GLY A 30 -2.25 15.53 11.36
C GLY A 30 -2.64 15.93 9.93
N VAL A 31 -2.10 15.24 8.92
CA VAL A 31 -2.42 15.45 7.51
C VAL A 31 -3.72 14.71 7.19
N GLY A 32 -4.73 15.44 6.70
CA GLY A 32 -5.98 14.86 6.26
C GLY A 32 -5.78 13.98 5.02
N VAL A 33 -6.11 12.69 5.11
CA VAL A 33 -6.06 11.76 3.98
C VAL A 33 -7.46 11.61 3.37
N LEU A 34 -7.61 12.01 2.10
CA LEU A 34 -8.91 12.01 1.41
C LEU A 34 -9.26 10.65 0.79
N LYS A 35 -8.25 9.89 0.33
CA LYS A 35 -8.41 8.56 -0.25
C LYS A 35 -7.19 7.69 0.07
N PHE A 36 -7.47 6.47 0.49
CA PHE A 36 -6.48 5.39 0.57
C PHE A 36 -6.61 4.56 -0.72
N SER A 37 -5.53 4.40 -1.47
CA SER A 37 -5.48 3.52 -2.64
C SER A 37 -4.57 2.33 -2.34
N LEU A 38 -4.74 1.24 -3.09
CA LEU A 38 -3.88 0.06 -3.04
C LEU A 38 -3.38 -0.21 -4.45
N GLY A 39 -2.15 0.17 -4.75
CA GLY A 39 -1.52 0.08 -6.08
C GLY A 39 -1.35 1.43 -6.77
N PHE A 40 -2.07 1.65 -7.88
CA PHE A 40 -1.95 2.89 -8.65
C PHE A 40 -3.00 3.91 -8.18
N GLY A 41 -2.54 5.05 -7.68
CA GLY A 41 -3.38 6.18 -7.30
C GLY A 41 -4.17 6.77 -8.50
N PRO A 42 -5.12 7.68 -8.23
CA PRO A 42 -5.90 8.32 -9.30
C PRO A 42 -4.99 9.09 -10.26
N ARG A 43 -5.35 9.07 -11.55
CA ARG A 43 -4.69 9.83 -12.62
C ARG A 43 -4.86 11.33 -12.43
#